data_AF-A0A846CV00-F1
#
_entry.id   AF-A0A846CV00-F1
#
_cell.length_a   1.000
_cell.length_b   1.000
_cell.length_c   1.000
_cell.angle_alpha   90.00
_cell.angle_beta   90.00
_cell.angle_gamma   90.00
#
_symmetry.space_group_name_H-M   'P 1'
#
loop_
_entity.id
_entity.type
_entity.pdbx_description
1 polymer ?
#
loop_
_entity_poly.entity_id
_entity_poly.type
_entity_poly.pdbx_seq_one_letter_code
_entity_poly.pdbx_strand_id
1 'polypeptide(L)'
;MNPPKYIFHSNPKHRPKTCHPDSPTELEPYIADSELIEAVNLAIFLQRPLLIEGESGCGKTRLAVAVAYELGLPFYRWDIRSTTKVQEGLYEYDAILRLHDVQTQNLTPSINPKTGQPRNPKEPNDYRELGPLGKAFQSHDYPAVLLIDEIDKADVDFPNDLLSILDKPWKFFI
;
A
#
# COMPACT_ATOMS: atom_id res chain seq x y z
N MET A 1 5.21 -26.55 -11.61
CA MET A 1 5.12 -25.22 -10.96
C MET A 1 4.42 -24.30 -11.94
N ASN A 2 3.41 -23.54 -11.50
CA ASN A 2 2.73 -22.59 -12.37
C ASN A 2 3.63 -21.38 -12.61
N PRO A 3 3.66 -20.80 -13.82
CA PRO A 3 4.41 -19.59 -14.09
C PRO A 3 3.92 -18.44 -13.20
N PRO A 4 4.80 -17.48 -12.83
CA PRO A 4 4.39 -16.32 -12.06
C PRO A 4 3.32 -15.54 -12.83
N LYS A 5 2.21 -15.21 -12.15
CA LYS A 5 1.08 -14.44 -12.72
C LYS A 5 1.49 -13.03 -13.15
N TYR A 6 2.55 -12.49 -12.56
CA TYR A 6 3.06 -11.14 -12.79
C TYR A 6 4.55 -11.21 -13.16
N ILE A 7 4.92 -10.56 -14.26
CA ILE A 7 6.29 -10.43 -14.73
C ILE A 7 6.48 -8.99 -15.17
N PHE A 8 7.50 -8.33 -14.62
CA PHE A 8 7.92 -6.99 -14.99
C PHE A 8 8.98 -7.07 -16.09
N HIS A 9 8.80 -6.31 -17.17
CA HIS A 9 9.71 -6.30 -18.31
C HIS A 9 10.34 -4.92 -18.56
N SER A 10 10.04 -3.91 -17.72
CA SER A 10 10.43 -2.52 -17.97
C SER A 10 9.92 -2.00 -19.32
N ASN A 11 8.74 -2.47 -19.76
CA ASN A 11 8.09 -2.08 -21.00
C ASN A 11 6.60 -1.78 -20.74
N PRO A 12 6.20 -0.50 -20.75
CA PRO A 12 4.83 -0.10 -20.41
C PRO A 12 3.76 -0.67 -21.36
N LYS A 13 4.15 -1.20 -22.52
CA LYS A 13 3.22 -1.85 -23.46
C LYS A 13 2.68 -3.19 -22.94
N HIS A 14 3.31 -3.80 -21.94
CA HIS A 14 2.80 -5.02 -21.29
C HIS A 14 1.67 -4.76 -20.29
N ARG A 15 1.30 -3.49 -20.09
CA ARG A 15 0.18 -3.12 -19.22
C ARG A 15 -1.11 -3.84 -19.63
N PRO A 16 -1.81 -4.52 -18.69
CA PRO A 16 -3.07 -5.19 -18.99
C PRO A 16 -4.17 -4.19 -19.33
N LYS A 17 -5.14 -4.61 -20.15
CA LYS A 17 -6.31 -3.76 -20.50
C LYS A 17 -7.18 -3.45 -19.29
N THR A 18 -7.30 -4.40 -18.37
CA THR A 18 -8.03 -4.25 -17.11
C THR A 18 -7.03 -4.00 -15.99
N CYS A 19 -7.03 -2.79 -15.44
CA CYS A 19 -6.14 -2.37 -14.36
C CYS A 19 -6.95 -2.06 -13.10
N HIS A 20 -6.28 -2.12 -11.95
CA HIS A 20 -6.86 -1.65 -10.71
C HIS A 20 -7.13 -0.12 -10.75
N PRO A 21 -8.23 0.39 -10.16
CA PRO A 21 -8.50 1.83 -10.10
C PRO A 21 -7.39 2.65 -9.45
N ASP A 22 -6.76 2.12 -8.39
CA ASP A 22 -5.63 2.75 -7.70
C ASP A 22 -4.26 2.49 -8.39
N SER A 23 -4.26 1.92 -9.60
CA SER A 23 -3.01 1.82 -10.36
C SER A 23 -2.62 3.18 -10.93
N PRO A 24 -1.31 3.49 -11.07
CA PRO A 24 -0.87 4.72 -11.71
C PRO A 24 -1.45 4.84 -13.12
N THR A 25 -1.99 6.00 -13.47
CA THR A 25 -2.60 6.28 -14.79
C THR A 25 -1.65 6.99 -15.74
N GLU A 26 -0.76 7.82 -15.21
CA GLU A 26 0.26 8.52 -15.97
C GLU A 26 1.41 7.58 -16.31
N LEU A 27 1.84 7.63 -17.58
CA LEU A 27 2.97 6.86 -18.04
C LEU A 27 4.27 7.53 -17.58
N GLU A 28 4.94 6.91 -16.61
CA GLU A 28 6.31 7.26 -16.23
C GLU A 28 7.28 6.20 -16.77
N PRO A 29 7.80 6.36 -18.00
CA PRO A 29 8.69 5.37 -18.58
C PRO A 29 9.98 5.26 -17.75
N TYR A 30 10.30 4.05 -17.34
CA TYR A 30 11.51 3.70 -16.60
C TYR A 30 12.32 2.70 -17.43
N ILE A 31 13.62 2.94 -17.55
CA ILE A 31 14.54 2.05 -18.26
C ILE A 31 15.39 1.36 -17.19
N ALA A 32 14.98 0.15 -16.81
CA ALA A 32 15.76 -0.70 -15.91
C ALA A 32 16.79 -1.51 -16.71
N ASP A 33 17.94 -1.77 -16.10
CA ASP A 33 18.87 -2.78 -16.61
C ASP A 33 18.34 -4.21 -16.34
N SER A 34 19.00 -5.21 -16.93
CA SER A 34 18.57 -6.60 -16.80
C SER A 34 18.63 -7.10 -15.36
N GLU A 35 19.62 -6.65 -14.57
CA GLU A 35 19.81 -7.07 -13.19
C GLU A 35 18.67 -6.57 -12.29
N LEU A 36 18.25 -5.31 -12.46
CA LEU A 36 17.13 -4.72 -11.74
C LEU A 36 15.79 -5.36 -12.13
N ILE A 37 15.59 -5.65 -13.41
CA ILE A 37 14.42 -6.40 -13.89
C ILE A 37 14.38 -7.79 -13.23
N GLU A 38 15.51 -8.49 -13.18
CA GLU A 38 15.61 -9.80 -12.54
C GLU A 38 15.33 -9.72 -11.03
N ALA A 39 15.90 -8.74 -10.33
CA ALA A 39 15.67 -8.53 -8.90
C ALA A 39 14.19 -8.29 -8.58
N VAL A 40 13.50 -7.46 -9.36
CA VAL A 40 12.05 -7.22 -9.22
C VAL A 40 11.26 -8.51 -9.44
N ASN A 41 11.55 -9.24 -10.51
CA ASN A 41 10.85 -10.49 -10.81
C ASN A 41 11.11 -11.59 -9.78
N LEU A 42 12.32 -11.65 -9.22
CA LEU A 42 12.66 -12.56 -8.15
C LEU A 42 11.88 -12.23 -6.87
N ALA A 43 11.78 -10.95 -6.51
CA ALA A 43 10.97 -10.50 -5.37
C ALA A 43 9.48 -10.86 -5.53
N ILE A 44 8.92 -10.65 -6.74
CA ILE A 44 7.55 -11.06 -7.09
C ILE A 44 7.38 -12.57 -6.95
N PHE A 45 8.32 -13.35 -7.48
CA PHE A 45 8.27 -14.81 -7.46
C PHE A 45 8.38 -15.38 -6.03
N LEU A 46 9.27 -14.82 -5.22
CA LEU A 46 9.49 -15.24 -3.83
C LEU A 46 8.43 -14.72 -2.86
N GLN A 47 7.59 -13.76 -3.30
CA GLN A 47 6.68 -13.01 -2.42
C GLN A 47 7.41 -12.39 -1.23
N ARG A 48 8.61 -11.86 -1.48
CA ARG A 48 9.45 -11.21 -0.48
C ARG A 48 9.64 -9.73 -0.82
N PRO A 49 9.71 -8.83 0.18
CA PRO A 49 10.03 -7.42 -0.06
C PRO A 49 11.37 -7.25 -0.76
N LEU A 50 11.46 -6.26 -1.66
CA LEU A 50 12.71 -5.84 -2.31
C LEU A 50 13.21 -4.56 -1.66
N LEU A 51 14.41 -4.60 -1.07
CA LEU A 51 15.11 -3.41 -0.58
C LEU A 51 15.99 -2.83 -1.70
N ILE A 52 15.86 -1.52 -1.97
CA ILE A 52 16.58 -0.85 -3.07
C ILE A 52 17.48 0.26 -2.53
N GLU A 53 18.78 0.03 -2.56
CA GLU A 53 19.82 1.00 -2.17
C GLU A 53 20.40 1.76 -3.37
N GLY A 54 21.07 2.90 -3.12
CA GLY A 54 21.53 3.83 -4.15
C GLY A 54 21.24 5.31 -3.85
N GLU A 55 21.87 6.20 -4.60
CA GLU A 55 21.85 7.65 -4.34
C GLU A 55 20.47 8.29 -4.52
N SER A 56 20.26 9.45 -3.88
CA SER A 56 19.07 10.26 -4.11
C SER A 56 18.97 10.64 -5.59
N GLY A 57 17.78 10.47 -6.19
CA GLY A 57 17.56 10.76 -7.60
C GLY A 57 17.84 9.62 -8.58
N CYS A 58 18.32 8.43 -8.14
CA CYS A 58 18.51 7.27 -9.03
C CYS A 58 17.20 6.59 -9.51
N GLY A 59 16.04 7.13 -9.13
CA GLY A 59 14.74 6.70 -9.65
C GLY A 59 14.09 5.53 -8.91
N LYS A 60 14.45 5.24 -7.65
CA LYS A 60 13.82 4.20 -6.81
C LYS A 60 12.29 4.34 -6.74
N THR A 61 11.83 5.55 -6.47
CA THR A 61 10.39 5.87 -6.41
C THR A 61 9.73 5.61 -7.77
N ARG A 62 10.39 6.01 -8.87
CA ARG A 62 9.89 5.79 -10.23
C ARG A 62 9.84 4.31 -10.60
N LEU A 63 10.78 3.50 -10.14
CA LEU A 63 10.74 2.05 -10.35
C LEU A 63 9.46 1.46 -9.77
N ALA A 64 9.10 1.79 -8.54
CA ALA A 64 7.88 1.28 -7.92
C ALA A 64 6.61 1.70 -8.70
N VAL A 65 6.55 2.96 -9.14
CA VAL A 65 5.46 3.46 -10.00
C VAL A 65 5.42 2.71 -11.33
N ALA A 66 6.56 2.52 -11.99
CA ALA A 66 6.66 1.81 -13.27
C ALA A 66 6.24 0.34 -13.16
N VAL A 67 6.64 -0.34 -12.09
CA VAL A 67 6.22 -1.73 -11.79
C VAL A 67 4.70 -1.79 -11.59
N ALA A 68 4.13 -0.91 -10.77
CA ALA A 68 2.68 -0.87 -10.56
C ALA A 68 1.92 -0.55 -11.84
N TYR A 69 2.46 0.38 -12.65
CA TYR A 69 1.89 0.78 -13.93
C TYR A 69 1.88 -0.39 -14.93
N GLU A 70 3.02 -1.05 -15.13
CA GLU A 70 3.15 -2.14 -16.10
C GLU A 70 2.33 -3.36 -15.68
N LEU A 71 2.23 -3.65 -14.38
CA LEU A 71 1.45 -4.79 -13.90
C LEU A 71 -0.04 -4.49 -13.72
N GLY A 72 -0.46 -3.23 -13.84
CA GLY A 72 -1.84 -2.78 -13.63
C GLY A 72 -2.33 -2.95 -12.19
N LEU A 73 -1.42 -2.91 -11.22
CA LEU A 73 -1.66 -3.16 -9.79
C LEU A 73 -1.89 -1.86 -9.02
N PRO A 74 -2.62 -1.88 -7.89
CA PRO A 74 -2.69 -0.73 -6.99
C PRO A 74 -1.30 -0.31 -6.53
N PHE A 75 -1.09 1.01 -6.47
CA PHE A 75 0.13 1.61 -5.94
C PHE A 75 -0.18 2.41 -4.67
N TYR A 76 0.53 2.09 -3.59
CA TYR A 76 0.46 2.83 -2.34
C TYR A 76 1.86 3.30 -1.96
N ARG A 77 1.98 4.57 -1.60
CA ARG A 77 3.22 5.17 -1.11
C ARG A 77 3.11 5.47 0.37
N TRP A 78 4.14 5.15 1.13
CA TRP A 78 4.27 5.45 2.54
C TRP A 78 5.63 6.08 2.82
N ASP A 79 5.64 7.39 3.04
CA ASP A 79 6.85 8.14 3.38
C ASP A 79 7.09 8.08 4.89
N ILE A 80 8.24 7.54 5.29
CA ILE A 80 8.59 7.38 6.69
C ILE A 80 9.26 8.66 7.24
N ARG A 81 8.89 9.01 8.48
CA ARG A 81 9.46 10.11 9.26
C ARG A 81 9.98 9.55 10.59
N SER A 82 10.78 10.34 11.30
CA SER A 82 11.31 9.97 12.62
C SER A 82 10.24 9.71 13.67
N THR A 83 9.03 10.22 13.49
CA THR A 83 7.90 10.01 14.40
C THR A 83 6.92 8.94 13.91
N THR A 84 7.10 8.41 12.70
CA THR A 84 6.14 7.48 12.10
C THR A 84 6.12 6.17 12.89
N LYS A 85 4.92 5.75 13.29
CA LYS A 85 4.69 4.43 13.90
C LYS A 85 4.07 3.47 12.89
N VAL A 86 4.37 2.17 13.01
CA VAL A 86 3.88 1.19 12.03
C VAL A 86 2.36 1.10 12.00
N GLN A 87 1.71 1.38 13.14
CA GLN A 87 0.25 1.43 13.23
C GLN A 87 -0.37 2.45 12.26
N GLU A 88 0.28 3.61 12.02
CA GLU A 88 -0.17 4.62 11.06
C GLU A 88 -0.21 4.06 9.63
N GLY A 89 0.72 3.16 9.29
CA GLY A 89 0.72 2.47 8.00
C GLY A 89 -0.47 1.51 7.84
N LEU A 90 -0.97 0.94 8.93
CA LEU A 90 -2.09 0.00 8.92
C LEU A 90 -3.44 0.73 8.87
N TYR A 91 -3.77 1.48 9.93
CA TYR A 91 -4.99 2.27 9.98
C TYR A 91 -4.95 3.30 11.11
N GLU A 92 -5.66 4.39 10.91
CA GLU A 92 -5.99 5.35 11.95
C GLU A 92 -7.44 5.17 12.40
N TYR A 93 -7.72 5.54 13.65
CA TYR A 93 -9.04 5.44 14.24
C TYR A 93 -9.50 6.79 14.79
N ASP A 94 -10.56 7.35 14.21
CA ASP A 94 -11.09 8.64 14.63
C ASP A 94 -12.09 8.48 15.78
N ALA A 95 -11.53 8.38 16.99
CA ALA A 95 -12.31 8.28 18.22
C ALA A 95 -13.14 9.54 18.50
N ILE A 96 -12.68 10.71 18.05
CA ILE A 96 -13.36 11.99 18.28
C ILE A 96 -14.62 12.07 17.43
N LEU A 97 -14.50 11.74 16.15
CA LEU A 97 -15.62 11.67 15.22
C LEU A 97 -16.65 10.63 15.63
N ARG A 98 -16.19 9.48 16.16
CA ARG A 98 -17.09 8.50 16.76
C ARG A 98 -17.82 9.05 17.98
N LEU A 99 -17.10 9.68 18.90
CA LEU A 99 -17.70 10.25 20.11
C LEU A 99 -18.75 11.31 19.75
N HIS A 100 -18.45 12.18 18.78
CA HIS A 100 -19.39 13.15 18.25
C HIS A 100 -20.65 12.46 17.71
N ASP A 101 -20.51 11.45 16.86
CA ASP A 101 -21.67 10.74 16.30
C ASP A 101 -22.48 9.99 17.38
N VAL A 102 -21.85 9.45 18.43
CA VAL A 102 -22.57 8.87 19.59
C VAL A 102 -23.46 9.93 20.26
N GLN A 103 -23.00 11.17 20.37
CA GLN A 103 -23.73 12.25 21.02
C GLN A 103 -24.87 12.81 20.16
N THR A 104 -24.71 12.82 18.84
CA THR A 104 -25.65 13.44 17.90
C THR A 104 -26.56 12.44 17.17
N GLN A 105 -26.39 11.13 17.37
CA GLN A 105 -27.14 10.07 16.65
C GLN A 105 -28.68 10.22 16.70
N ASN A 106 -29.22 10.85 17.75
CA ASN A 106 -30.66 11.06 17.92
C ASN A 106 -31.18 12.34 17.25
N LEU A 107 -30.29 13.21 16.77
CA LEU A 107 -30.60 14.51 16.19
C LEU A 107 -30.51 14.46 14.66
N THR A 108 -29.42 13.91 14.13
CA THR A 108 -29.14 13.85 12.70
C THR A 108 -28.35 12.59 12.36
N PRO A 109 -28.69 11.88 11.27
CA PRO A 109 -27.85 10.79 10.77
C PRO A 109 -26.49 11.31 10.31
N SER A 110 -25.41 10.77 10.86
CA SER A 110 -24.06 11.05 10.37
C SER A 110 -23.79 10.26 9.09
N ILE A 111 -23.35 10.94 8.03
CA ILE A 111 -23.07 10.33 6.73
C ILE A 111 -21.56 10.28 6.50
N ASN A 112 -21.06 9.16 6.00
CA ASN A 112 -19.68 9.04 5.53
C ASN A 112 -19.56 9.77 4.17
N PRO A 113 -18.75 10.84 4.04
CA PRO A 113 -18.63 11.59 2.80
C PRO A 113 -18.01 10.80 1.64
N LYS A 114 -17.26 9.72 1.94
CA LYS A 114 -16.60 8.88 0.93
C LYS A 114 -17.56 7.86 0.31
N THR A 115 -18.44 7.28 1.12
CA THR A 115 -19.37 6.21 0.68
C THR A 115 -20.81 6.69 0.49
N GLY A 116 -21.17 7.84 1.05
CA GLY A 116 -22.53 8.34 1.12
C GLY A 116 -23.45 7.53 2.07
N GLN A 117 -22.91 6.55 2.78
CA GLN A 117 -23.68 5.69 3.69
C GLN A 117 -23.71 6.27 5.12
N PRO A 118 -24.77 6.00 5.90
CA PRO A 118 -24.81 6.40 7.30
C PRO A 118 -23.72 5.67 8.10
N ARG A 119 -23.04 6.39 8.97
CA ARG A 119 -22.13 5.81 9.96
C ARG A 119 -22.90 5.35 11.18
N ASN A 120 -22.52 4.19 11.70
CA ASN A 120 -23.06 3.63 12.92
C ASN A 120 -21.98 3.68 14.02
N PRO A 121 -22.17 4.47 15.10
CA PRO A 121 -21.22 4.53 16.20
C PRO A 121 -20.95 3.20 16.92
N LYS A 122 -21.82 2.19 16.73
CA LYS A 122 -21.62 0.83 17.23
C LYS A 122 -20.65 0.02 16.37
N GLU A 123 -20.42 0.40 15.11
CA GLU A 123 -19.52 -0.25 14.17
C GLU A 123 -18.16 0.50 14.14
N PRO A 124 -17.09 -0.04 14.76
CA PRO A 124 -15.81 0.67 14.81
C PRO A 124 -15.17 0.89 13.43
N ASN A 125 -15.50 0.04 12.45
CA ASN A 125 -14.95 0.14 11.10
C ASN A 125 -15.38 1.41 10.36
N ASP A 126 -16.50 2.04 10.73
CA ASP A 126 -16.97 3.29 10.14
C ASP A 126 -16.08 4.50 10.48
N TYR A 127 -15.18 4.33 11.44
CA TYR A 127 -14.27 5.35 11.96
C TYR A 127 -12.80 4.98 11.74
N ARG A 128 -12.53 3.95 10.93
CA ARG A 128 -11.18 3.54 10.57
C ARG A 128 -10.84 4.04 9.17
N GLU A 129 -9.66 4.63 9.03
CA GLU A 129 -9.08 4.94 7.73
C GLU A 129 -7.83 4.09 7.53
N LEU A 130 -7.78 3.32 6.44
CA LEU A 130 -6.61 2.48 6.14
C LEU A 130 -5.42 3.33 5.70
N GLY A 131 -4.26 3.07 6.31
CA GLY A 131 -2.99 3.58 5.84
C GLY A 131 -2.49 2.81 4.59
N PRO A 132 -1.37 3.21 4.00
CA PRO A 132 -0.84 2.59 2.78
C PRO A 132 -0.64 1.07 2.88
N LEU A 133 -0.09 0.60 4.00
CA LEU A 133 0.13 -0.83 4.27
C LEU A 133 -1.20 -1.56 4.49
N GLY A 134 -2.15 -0.94 5.20
CA GLY A 134 -3.50 -1.48 5.37
C GLY A 134 -4.25 -1.64 4.05
N LYS A 135 -4.16 -0.66 3.14
CA LYS A 135 -4.73 -0.74 1.78
C LYS A 135 -4.10 -1.86 0.97
N ALA A 136 -2.77 -2.01 1.04
CA ALA A 136 -2.06 -3.11 0.39
C ALA A 136 -2.56 -4.48 0.89
N PHE A 137 -2.77 -4.63 2.19
CA PHE A 137 -3.26 -5.86 2.81
C PHE A 137 -4.74 -6.15 2.59
N GLN A 138 -5.57 -5.12 2.36
CA GLN A 138 -6.98 -5.31 2.04
C GLN A 138 -7.19 -5.96 0.66
N SER A 139 -6.19 -5.92 -0.21
CA SER A 139 -6.26 -6.51 -1.55
C SER A 139 -6.16 -8.04 -1.49
N HIS A 140 -7.28 -8.74 -1.76
CA HIS A 140 -7.33 -10.21 -1.71
C HIS A 140 -7.22 -10.88 -3.10
N ASP A 141 -7.78 -10.27 -4.14
CA ASP A 141 -7.84 -10.86 -5.49
C ASP A 141 -6.58 -10.59 -6.34
N TYR A 142 -5.80 -9.59 -5.93
CA TYR A 142 -4.59 -9.11 -6.59
C TYR A 142 -3.59 -8.60 -5.54
N PRO A 143 -2.27 -8.68 -5.81
CA PRO A 143 -1.27 -8.06 -4.98
C PRO A 143 -1.27 -6.53 -5.14
N ALA A 144 -0.56 -5.83 -4.26
CA ALA A 144 -0.34 -4.39 -4.33
C ALA A 144 1.16 -4.07 -4.38
N VAL A 145 1.51 -2.96 -5.05
CA VAL A 145 2.85 -2.39 -4.98
C VAL A 145 2.85 -1.33 -3.88
N LEU A 146 3.55 -1.62 -2.78
CA LEU A 146 3.75 -0.69 -1.68
C LEU A 146 5.18 -0.17 -1.71
N LEU A 147 5.34 1.15 -1.88
CA LEU A 147 6.62 1.83 -1.69
C LEU A 147 6.70 2.36 -0.26
N ILE A 148 7.67 1.86 0.50
CA ILE A 148 8.07 2.43 1.79
C ILE A 148 9.31 3.28 1.51
N ASP A 149 9.13 4.60 1.47
CA ASP A 149 10.19 5.55 1.13
C ASP A 149 10.79 6.13 2.42
N GLU A 150 12.04 6.58 2.35
CA GLU A 150 12.73 7.26 3.46
C GLU A 150 12.78 6.44 4.76
N ILE A 151 12.84 5.11 4.66
CA ILE A 151 12.86 4.19 5.81
C ILE A 151 14.10 4.40 6.70
N ASP A 152 15.18 4.97 6.15
CA ASP A 152 16.38 5.37 6.88
C ASP A 152 16.13 6.50 7.89
N LYS A 153 15.03 7.27 7.74
CA LYS A 153 14.62 8.32 8.70
C LYS A 153 13.80 7.79 9.87
N ALA A 154 13.47 6.51 9.87
CA ALA A 154 12.61 5.91 10.89
C ALA A 154 13.26 5.90 12.27
N ASP A 155 12.43 5.78 13.31
CA ASP A 155 12.89 5.46 14.65
C ASP A 155 13.55 4.06 14.70
N VAL A 156 14.46 3.83 15.66
CA VAL A 156 15.24 2.58 15.77
C VAL A 156 14.38 1.32 15.91
N ASP A 157 13.19 1.45 16.50
CA ASP A 157 12.27 0.33 16.70
C ASP A 157 11.44 0.00 15.44
N PHE A 158 11.31 0.95 14.51
CA PHE A 158 10.40 0.85 13.36
C PHE A 158 10.67 -0.36 12.45
N PRO A 159 11.93 -0.66 12.03
CA PRO A 159 12.18 -1.82 11.16
C PRO A 159 11.76 -3.15 11.80
N ASN A 160 11.98 -3.32 13.09
CA ASN A 160 11.61 -4.54 13.82
C ASN A 160 10.09 -4.69 13.94
N ASP A 161 9.39 -3.58 14.22
CA ASP A 161 7.93 -3.54 14.26
C ASP A 161 7.33 -3.87 12.88
N LEU A 162 7.93 -3.33 11.82
CA LEU A 162 7.51 -3.58 10.44
C LEU A 162 7.73 -5.05 10.04
N LEU A 163 8.90 -5.63 10.35
CA LEU A 163 9.18 -7.05 10.09
C LEU A 163 8.19 -7.97 10.81
N SER A 164 7.90 -7.68 12.09
CA SER A 164 6.94 -8.44 12.90
C SER A 164 5.53 -8.44 12.30
N ILE A 165 5.20 -7.39 11.57
CA ILE A 165 4.02 -7.26 10.75
C ILE A 165 4.22 -8.15 9.51
N LEU A 166 5.17 -7.84 8.64
CA LEU A 166 5.39 -8.51 7.34
C LEU A 166 5.53 -10.05 7.41
N ASP A 167 6.12 -10.61 8.46
CA ASP A 167 6.37 -12.05 8.62
C ASP A 167 5.15 -12.86 9.10
N LYS A 168 4.10 -12.21 9.63
CA LYS A 168 2.91 -12.94 10.07
C LYS A 168 2.12 -13.44 8.86
N PRO A 169 1.71 -14.72 8.80
CA PRO A 169 0.82 -15.19 7.75
C PRO A 169 -0.52 -14.45 7.88
N TRP A 170 -0.74 -13.49 6.98
CA TRP A 170 -1.88 -12.59 6.98
C TRP A 170 -3.19 -13.35 6.74
N LYS A 171 -3.85 -13.75 7.83
CA LYS A 171 -5.30 -14.00 7.83
C LYS A 171 -5.96 -12.91 8.66
N PHE A 172 -6.55 -11.93 7.97
CA PHE A 172 -7.50 -11.05 8.60
C PHE A 172 -8.80 -11.84 8.80
N PHE A 173 -9.16 -12.10 10.06
CA PHE A 173 -10.52 -12.49 10.38
C PHE A 173 -11.33 -11.20 10.51
N ILE A 174 -12.26 -11.01 9.59
CA ILE A 174 -13.33 -10.02 9.66
C ILE A 174 -14.35 -10.48 10.70
#